data_AF-A0A2U1K484-F1
#
_entry.id   AF-A0A2U1K484-F1
#
_cell.length_a   1.000
_cell.length_b   1.000
_cell.length_c   1.000
_cell.angle_alpha   90.00
_cell.angle_beta   90.00
_cell.angle_gamma   90.00
#
_symmetry.space_group_name_H-M   'P 1'
#
loop_
_entity.id
_entity.type
_entity.pdbx_description
1 polymer ?
#
loop_
_entity_poly.entity_id
_entity_poly.type
_entity_poly.pdbx_seq_one_letter_code
_entity_poly.pdbx_strand_id
1 'polypeptide(L)'
;MSTQKNNFIQSISDCSISIDVKNVTFESILEQWEMREGVIEELFKKRDSEKALDLMLIGIKLYFLALFLANQRQFSKNSIIHWQEQITDFSVKPLNLEERLTYIVNNPDHYHSYFQLKQLFDMKIIST
;
A
#
# COMPACT_ATOMS: atom_id res chain seq x y z
N MET A 1 19.00 7.63 12.06
CA MET A 1 18.22 7.18 10.88
C MET A 1 17.04 6.28 11.24
N SER A 2 16.86 5.87 12.50
CA SER A 2 15.79 5.00 12.99
C SER A 2 14.46 5.73 13.32
N THR A 3 14.49 7.04 13.57
CA THR A 3 13.31 7.78 14.06
C THR A 3 12.30 8.14 12.96
N GLN A 4 12.75 8.40 11.73
CA GLN A 4 11.87 8.81 10.63
C GLN A 4 11.08 7.63 10.04
N LYS A 5 11.72 6.47 9.90
CA LYS A 5 11.11 5.24 9.37
C LYS A 5 9.98 4.71 10.28
N ASN A 6 10.16 4.81 11.60
CA ASN A 6 9.15 4.40 12.58
C ASN A 6 7.90 5.28 12.55
N ASN A 7 8.04 6.57 12.24
CA ASN A 7 6.90 7.49 12.18
C ASN A 7 5.98 7.19 10.99
N PHE A 8 6.53 6.86 9.81
CA PHE A 8 5.72 6.57 8.61
C PHE A 8 4.99 5.22 8.67
N ILE A 9 5.66 4.17 9.15
CA ILE A 9 5.02 2.87 9.42
C ILE A 9 3.82 3.04 10.37
N GLN A 10 3.99 3.90 11.39
CA GLN A 10 2.93 4.24 12.33
C GLN A 10 1.78 4.99 11.65
N SER A 11 2.08 5.96 10.77
CA SER A 11 1.07 6.67 9.98
C SER A 11 0.26 5.73 9.06
N ILE A 12 0.90 4.76 8.39
CA ILE A 12 0.19 3.77 7.57
C ILE A 12 -0.71 2.89 8.47
N SER A 13 -0.18 2.42 9.59
CA SER A 13 -0.94 1.63 10.56
C SER A 13 -2.21 2.36 11.02
N ASP A 14 -2.08 3.63 11.36
CA ASP A 14 -3.11 4.41 12.02
C ASP A 14 -4.09 5.08 11.04
N CYS A 15 -3.75 5.09 9.74
CA CYS A 15 -4.64 5.62 8.72
C CYS A 15 -5.95 4.82 8.66
N SER A 16 -7.09 5.49 8.83
CA SER A 16 -8.41 4.85 8.74
C SER A 16 -8.75 4.53 7.29
N ILE A 17 -9.09 3.28 7.02
CA ILE A 17 -9.71 2.85 5.76
C ILE A 17 -11.19 2.62 5.99
N SER A 18 -12.01 2.92 4.98
CA SER A 18 -13.47 2.78 5.05
C SER A 18 -13.95 1.34 4.96
N ILE A 19 -13.06 0.38 4.70
CA ILE A 19 -13.41 -1.04 4.56
C ILE A 19 -13.30 -1.75 5.91
N ASP A 20 -14.28 -2.61 6.21
CA ASP A 20 -14.17 -3.58 7.30
C ASP A 20 -13.13 -4.64 6.95
N VAL A 21 -11.96 -4.56 7.61
CA VAL A 21 -10.84 -5.49 7.43
C VAL A 21 -11.25 -6.95 7.64
N LYS A 22 -12.29 -7.23 8.43
CA LYS A 22 -12.74 -8.61 8.70
C LYS A 22 -13.51 -9.23 7.53
N ASN A 23 -14.17 -8.41 6.71
CA ASN A 23 -15.03 -8.84 5.60
C ASN A 23 -14.55 -8.29 4.26
N VAL A 24 -13.27 -7.92 4.17
CA VAL A 24 -12.66 -7.34 2.98
C VAL A 24 -12.63 -8.35 1.83
N THR A 25 -12.98 -7.89 0.63
CA THR A 25 -12.78 -8.63 -0.62
C THR A 25 -11.82 -7.87 -1.55
N PHE A 26 -11.26 -8.54 -2.54
CA PHE A 26 -10.41 -7.89 -3.54
C PHE A 26 -11.11 -6.75 -4.27
N GLU A 27 -12.37 -6.96 -4.65
CA GLU A 27 -13.20 -5.98 -5.35
C GLU A 27 -13.35 -4.72 -4.49
N SER A 28 -13.64 -4.88 -3.20
CA SER A 28 -13.76 -3.74 -2.29
C SER A 28 -12.45 -2.95 -2.14
N ILE A 29 -11.29 -3.62 -2.23
CA ILE A 29 -9.99 -2.96 -2.17
C ILE A 29 -9.73 -2.19 -3.46
N LEU A 30 -9.99 -2.82 -4.61
CA LEU A 30 -9.80 -2.23 -5.93
C LEU A 30 -10.70 -0.99 -6.11
N GLU A 31 -11.97 -1.07 -5.73
CA GLU A 31 -12.88 0.09 -5.76
C GLU A 31 -12.33 1.27 -4.94
N GLN A 32 -11.80 1.02 -3.74
CA GLN A 32 -11.20 2.08 -2.91
C GLN A 32 -9.92 2.66 -3.53
N TRP A 33 -9.12 1.83 -4.21
CA TRP A 33 -7.94 2.28 -4.94
C TRP A 33 -8.32 3.14 -6.15
N GLU A 34 -9.25 2.66 -6.98
CA GLU A 34 -9.71 3.33 -8.20
C GLU A 34 -10.30 4.72 -7.91
N MET A 35 -11.05 4.87 -6.81
CA MET A 35 -11.57 6.17 -6.38
C MET A 35 -10.48 7.19 -6.00
N ARG A 36 -9.27 6.74 -5.68
CA ARG A 36 -8.17 7.58 -5.17
C ARG A 36 -7.07 7.78 -6.19
N GLU A 37 -6.79 6.81 -7.06
CA GLU A 37 -5.62 6.86 -7.92
C GLU A 37 -5.60 8.09 -8.85
N GLY A 38 -6.76 8.48 -9.37
CA GLY A 38 -6.89 9.67 -10.22
C GLY A 38 -6.69 10.96 -9.41
N VAL A 39 -7.16 11.00 -8.16
CA VAL A 39 -6.97 12.16 -7.27
C VAL A 39 -5.49 12.30 -6.91
N ILE A 40 -4.81 11.20 -6.59
CA ILE A 40 -3.37 11.19 -6.30
C ILE A 40 -2.58 11.69 -7.52
N GLU A 41 -2.93 11.22 -8.72
CA GLU A 41 -2.27 11.65 -9.96
C GLU A 41 -2.38 13.17 -10.17
N GLU A 42 -3.59 13.72 -9.97
CA GLU A 42 -3.86 15.16 -10.10
C GLU A 42 -3.13 15.99 -9.04
N LEU A 43 -3.02 15.50 -7.81
CA LEU A 43 -2.27 16.18 -6.75
C LEU A 43 -0.78 16.25 -7.07
N PHE A 44 -0.18 15.15 -7.57
CA PHE A 44 1.22 15.15 -8.01
C PHE A 44 1.46 16.07 -9.20
N LYS A 45 0.54 16.11 -10.19
CA LYS A 45 0.62 17.07 -11.30
C LYS A 45 0.62 18.53 -10.81
N LYS A 46 -0.15 18.82 -9.75
CA LYS A 46 -0.22 20.14 -9.11
C LYS A 46 0.91 20.40 -8.12
N ARG A 47 1.83 19.44 -7.92
CA ARG A 47 2.92 19.49 -6.92
C ARG A 47 2.42 19.65 -5.48
N ASP A 48 1.20 19.17 -5.20
CA ASP A 48 0.59 19.14 -3.87
C ASP A 48 0.93 17.80 -3.18
N SER A 49 2.22 17.58 -2.93
CA SER A 49 2.73 16.33 -2.33
C SER A 49 2.21 16.08 -0.93
N GLU A 50 1.88 17.13 -0.17
CA GLU A 50 1.35 17.03 1.19
C GLU A 50 -0.04 16.35 1.19
N LYS A 51 -0.96 16.81 0.33
CA LYS A 51 -2.26 16.12 0.21
C LYS A 51 -2.15 14.77 -0.48
N ALA A 52 -1.19 14.62 -1.40
CA ALA A 52 -0.95 13.33 -2.04
C ALA A 52 -0.48 12.28 -1.02
N LEU A 53 0.33 12.69 -0.03
CA LEU A 53 0.81 11.82 1.04
C LEU A 53 -0.33 11.13 1.79
N ASP A 54 -1.36 11.87 2.21
CA ASP A 54 -2.49 11.30 2.95
C ASP A 54 -3.20 10.18 2.16
N LEU A 55 -3.43 10.42 0.87
CA LEU A 55 -4.05 9.42 -0.02
C LEU A 55 -3.10 8.27 -0.36
N MET A 56 -1.80 8.54 -0.45
CA MET A 56 -0.76 7.53 -0.67
C MET A 56 -0.67 6.56 0.51
N LEU A 57 -0.74 7.05 1.75
CA LEU A 57 -0.76 6.19 2.94
C LEU A 57 -1.95 5.23 2.92
N ILE A 58 -3.12 5.70 2.48
CA ILE A 58 -4.31 4.86 2.28
C ILE A 58 -4.03 3.81 1.18
N GLY A 59 -3.52 4.23 0.03
CA GLY A 59 -3.21 3.33 -1.09
C GLY A 59 -2.22 2.23 -0.70
N ILE A 60 -1.18 2.57 0.06
CA ILE A 60 -0.19 1.61 0.58
C ILE A 60 -0.85 0.59 1.51
N LYS A 61 -1.73 1.05 2.42
CA LYS A 61 -2.48 0.17 3.31
C LYS A 61 -3.42 -0.78 2.55
N LEU A 62 -4.13 -0.26 1.55
CA LEU A 62 -4.97 -1.07 0.65
C LEU A 62 -4.15 -2.13 -0.08
N TYR A 63 -2.96 -1.79 -0.55
CA TYR A 63 -2.09 -2.75 -1.22
C TYR A 63 -1.58 -3.85 -0.29
N PHE A 64 -1.17 -3.51 0.95
CA PHE A 64 -0.85 -4.53 1.95
C PHE A 64 -2.04 -5.44 2.23
N LEU A 65 -3.25 -4.89 2.32
CA LEU A 65 -4.47 -5.68 2.53
C LEU A 65 -4.69 -6.68 1.38
N ALA A 66 -4.55 -6.23 0.12
CA ALA A 66 -4.66 -7.09 -1.05
C ALA A 66 -3.59 -8.19 -1.06
N LEU A 67 -2.34 -7.82 -0.77
CA LEU A 67 -1.21 -8.75 -0.75
C LEU A 67 -1.39 -9.85 0.32
N PHE A 68 -1.84 -9.48 1.52
CA PHE A 68 -2.11 -10.43 2.60
C PHE A 68 -3.31 -11.33 2.27
N LEU A 69 -4.38 -10.75 1.73
CA LEU A 69 -5.56 -11.50 1.28
C LEU A 69 -5.20 -12.54 0.22
N ALA A 70 -4.36 -12.18 -0.75
CA ALA A 70 -3.91 -13.08 -1.83
C ALA A 70 -3.14 -14.30 -1.33
N ASN A 71 -2.45 -14.14 -0.21
CA ASN A 71 -1.66 -15.18 0.42
C ASN A 71 -2.42 -15.87 1.55
N GLN A 72 -3.74 -15.66 1.67
CA GLN A 72 -4.60 -16.22 2.71
C GLN A 72 -4.08 -15.91 4.13
N ARG A 73 -3.45 -14.75 4.31
CA ARG A 73 -2.93 -14.26 5.59
C ARG A 73 -3.88 -13.22 6.18
N GLN A 74 -3.98 -13.22 7.50
CA GLN A 74 -4.73 -12.18 8.21
C GLN A 74 -3.95 -10.87 8.20
N PHE A 75 -4.62 -9.78 7.84
CA PHE A 75 -4.05 -8.45 7.95
C PHE A 75 -4.31 -7.87 9.35
N SER A 76 -3.26 -7.35 9.97
CA SER A 76 -3.29 -6.71 11.30
C SER A 76 -2.36 -5.51 11.33
N LYS A 77 -2.37 -4.74 12.44
CA LYS A 77 -1.40 -3.65 12.65
C LYS A 77 0.05 -4.15 12.59
N ASN A 78 0.32 -5.35 13.11
CA ASN A 78 1.65 -5.96 13.06
C ASN A 78 2.06 -6.37 11.64
N SER A 79 1.10 -6.56 10.73
CA SER A 79 1.37 -6.85 9.31
C SER A 79 2.15 -5.71 8.65
N ILE A 80 1.86 -4.46 8.99
CA ILE A 80 2.58 -3.30 8.46
C ILE A 80 3.93 -3.11 9.15
N ILE A 81 4.06 -3.38 10.44
CA ILE A 81 5.32 -3.15 11.17
C ILE A 81 6.40 -4.14 10.72
N HIS A 82 6.02 -5.41 10.58
CA HIS A 82 6.93 -6.51 10.22
C HIS A 82 6.68 -7.02 8.80
N TRP A 83 6.33 -6.11 7.87
CA TRP A 83 5.90 -6.51 6.54
C TRP A 83 7.03 -7.19 5.75
N GLN A 84 8.27 -6.69 5.86
CA GLN A 84 9.42 -7.25 5.13
C GLN A 84 9.67 -8.71 5.46
N GLU A 85 9.60 -9.07 6.75
CA GLU A 85 9.73 -10.45 7.21
C GLU A 85 8.55 -11.33 6.79
N GLN A 86 7.34 -10.77 6.77
CA GLN A 86 6.14 -11.56 6.42
C GLN A 86 6.06 -11.87 4.92
N ILE A 87 6.48 -10.95 4.06
CA ILE A 87 6.36 -11.14 2.60
C ILE A 87 7.40 -12.12 2.03
N THR A 88 8.43 -12.51 2.79
CA THR A 88 9.42 -13.50 2.31
C THR A 88 8.74 -14.81 1.94
N ASP A 89 7.77 -15.22 2.75
CA ASP A 89 7.07 -16.50 2.66
C ASP A 89 5.82 -16.45 1.77
N PHE A 90 5.55 -15.30 1.14
CA PHE A 90 4.40 -15.12 0.27
C PHE A 90 4.65 -15.80 -1.07
N SER A 91 3.71 -16.66 -1.47
CA SER A 91 3.74 -17.38 -2.76
C SER A 91 3.20 -16.52 -3.89
N VAL A 92 2.25 -15.61 -3.58
CA VAL A 92 1.63 -14.71 -4.55
C VAL A 92 2.20 -13.30 -4.35
N LYS A 93 3.23 -12.94 -5.12
CA LYS A 93 3.85 -11.60 -5.11
C LYS A 93 4.50 -11.25 -6.46
N PRO A 94 4.50 -9.96 -6.85
CA PRO A 94 5.30 -9.49 -7.97
C PRO A 94 6.80 -9.73 -7.79
N LEU A 95 7.54 -9.84 -8.91
CA LEU A 95 9.00 -9.80 -8.91
C LEU A 95 9.49 -8.47 -8.30
N ASN A 96 10.54 -8.52 -7.48
CA ASN A 96 11.12 -7.36 -6.77
C ASN A 96 10.13 -6.59 -5.89
N LEU A 97 9.08 -7.26 -5.40
CA LEU A 97 8.08 -6.63 -4.53
C LEU A 97 8.71 -5.94 -3.32
N GLU A 98 9.69 -6.57 -2.66
CA GLU A 98 10.33 -6.03 -1.47
C GLU A 98 11.05 -4.71 -1.75
N GLU A 99 11.82 -4.62 -2.84
CA GLU A 99 12.53 -3.40 -3.22
C GLU A 99 11.56 -2.26 -3.53
N ARG A 100 10.51 -2.57 -4.30
CA ARG A 100 9.48 -1.60 -4.70
C ARG A 100 8.69 -1.08 -3.49
N LEU A 101 8.20 -1.97 -2.64
CA LEU A 101 7.49 -1.58 -1.42
C LEU A 101 8.41 -0.83 -0.46
N THR A 102 9.68 -1.21 -0.36
CA THR A 102 10.65 -0.48 0.48
C THR A 102 10.79 0.96 0.00
N TYR A 103 10.91 1.16 -1.31
CA TYR A 103 10.97 2.51 -1.88
C TYR A 103 9.70 3.31 -1.61
N ILE A 104 8.53 2.72 -1.89
CA ILE A 104 7.21 3.35 -1.72
C ILE A 104 6.98 3.76 -0.27
N VAL A 105 7.23 2.86 0.68
CA VAL A 105 7.03 3.12 2.12
C VAL A 105 7.98 4.20 2.65
N ASN A 106 9.19 4.27 2.11
CA ASN A 106 10.18 5.28 2.53
C ASN A 106 9.96 6.65 1.88
N ASN A 107 9.25 6.72 0.75
CA ASN A 107 9.06 7.94 -0.03
C ASN A 107 7.61 8.13 -0.52
N PRO A 108 6.58 8.00 0.33
CA PRO A 108 5.18 7.97 -0.10
C PRO A 108 4.70 9.27 -0.76
N ASP A 109 5.38 10.39 -0.51
CA ASP A 109 5.14 11.73 -1.07
C ASP A 109 5.88 11.99 -2.39
N HIS A 110 6.50 10.97 -2.99
CA HIS A 110 7.13 11.05 -4.31
C HIS A 110 6.20 10.51 -5.40
N TYR A 111 6.13 11.22 -6.53
CA TYR A 111 5.39 10.75 -7.71
C TYR A 111 5.84 9.36 -8.18
N HIS A 112 7.14 9.06 -8.07
CA HIS A 112 7.66 7.74 -8.44
C HIS A 112 7.05 6.62 -7.57
N SER A 113 6.81 6.88 -6.28
CA SER A 113 6.14 5.93 -5.39
C SER A 113 4.69 5.70 -5.79
N TYR A 114 3.97 6.76 -6.17
CA TYR A 114 2.62 6.62 -6.74
C TYR A 114 2.63 5.74 -8.00
N PHE A 115 3.51 6.03 -8.95
CA PHE A 115 3.60 5.25 -10.18
C PHE A 115 3.92 3.79 -9.92
N GLN A 116 4.88 3.50 -9.03
CA GLN A 116 5.20 2.13 -8.64
C GLN A 116 4.02 1.43 -7.95
N LEU A 117 3.28 2.13 -7.08
CA LEU A 117 2.11 1.59 -6.39
C LEU A 117 0.98 1.27 -7.38
N LYS A 118 0.69 2.18 -8.31
CA LYS A 118 -0.26 1.94 -9.41
C LYS A 118 0.11 0.69 -10.20
N GLN A 119 1.37 0.58 -10.61
CA GLN A 119 1.86 -0.61 -11.31
C GLN A 119 1.74 -1.88 -10.47
N LEU A 120 1.84 -1.81 -9.14
CA LEU A 120 1.63 -2.98 -8.27
C LEU A 120 0.16 -3.42 -8.27
N PHE A 121 -0.80 -2.50 -8.30
CA PHE A 121 -2.23 -2.82 -8.43
C PHE A 121 -2.60 -3.37 -9.83
N ASP A 122 -2.00 -2.81 -10.89
CA ASP A 122 -2.21 -3.29 -12.26
C ASP A 122 -1.67 -4.71 -12.49
N MET A 123 -0.62 -5.08 -11.74
CA MET A 123 -0.12 -6.45 -11.71
C MET A 123 -1.16 -7.32 -10.99
N LYS A 124 -1.92 -8.11 -11.75
CA LYS A 124 -2.85 -9.08 -11.19
C LYS A 124 -2.12 -9.95 -10.16
N ILE A 125 -2.49 -9.78 -8.89
CA ILE A 125 -2.11 -10.70 -7.82
C ILE A 125 -2.99 -11.94 -8.02
N ILE A 126 -2.55 -12.88 -8.88
CA ILE A 126 -3.34 -14.06 -9.23
C ILE A 126 -3.30 -15.05 -8.06
N SER A 127 -4.39 -15.15 -7.29
CA SER A 127 -4.69 -16.36 -6.52
C SER A 127 -5.43 -17.34 -7.44
N THR A 128 -4.71 -18.29 -8.02
CA THR A 128 -5.34 -19.43 -8.71
C THR A 128 -5.73 -20.48 -7.67
#